data_AF-A0A8T0XZU1-F1
#
_entry.id   AF-A0A8T0XZU1-F1
#
_cell.length_a   1.000
_cell.length_b   1.000
_cell.length_c   1.000
_cell.angle_alpha   90.00
_cell.angle_beta   90.00
_cell.angle_gamma   90.00
#
_symmetry.space_group_name_H-M   'P 1'
#
loop_
_entity.id
_entity.type
_entity.pdbx_description
1 polymer ?
#
loop_
_entity_poly.entity_id
_entity_poly.type
_entity_poly.pdbx_seq_one_letter_code
_entity_poly.pdbx_strand_id
1 'polypeptide(L)'
;MTDASQFRMPYQLRQLFATIIVYSQVVEVGALWERFYDDLSLDFGYKYRSLEGNAKEEMVKFHTLKSLNDLLLANGSAVAHFEDLPQLSEYPHLVLDSLLQNNLIRHEMESDLSTAR
;
A
#
# COMPACT_ATOMS: atom_id res chain seq x y z
N MET A 1 -22.02 8.17 -0.53
CA MET A 1 -21.67 8.00 -1.97
C MET A 1 -20.40 8.78 -2.33
N THR A 2 -20.20 9.98 -1.79
CA THR A 2 -19.00 10.81 -2.01
C THR A 2 -17.69 10.16 -1.54
N ASP A 3 -17.72 9.39 -0.45
CA ASP A 3 -16.54 8.64 0.03
C ASP A 3 -16.05 7.63 -1.00
N ALA A 4 -16.92 6.78 -1.54
CA ALA A 4 -16.53 5.72 -2.49
C ALA A 4 -15.86 6.26 -3.77
N SER A 5 -16.25 7.45 -4.22
CA SER A 5 -15.61 8.14 -5.35
C SER A 5 -14.21 8.67 -5.00
N GLN A 6 -14.00 9.19 -3.79
CA GLN A 6 -12.67 9.60 -3.32
C GLN A 6 -11.76 8.39 -3.05
N PHE A 7 -12.31 7.25 -2.62
CA PHE A 7 -11.55 6.01 -2.41
C PHE A 7 -11.21 5.27 -3.72
N ARG A 8 -11.99 5.41 -4.80
CA ARG A 8 -11.69 4.77 -6.09
C ARG A 8 -10.52 5.41 -6.84
N MET A 9 -10.30 6.72 -6.68
CA MET A 9 -9.25 7.42 -7.46
C MET A 9 -7.82 7.05 -7.03
N PRO A 10 -7.46 6.99 -5.73
CA PRO A 10 -6.09 6.70 -5.29
C PRO A 10 -5.60 5.30 -5.68
N TYR A 11 -6.48 4.29 -5.64
CA TYR A 11 -6.12 2.94 -6.09
C TYR A 11 -5.87 2.90 -7.60
N GLN A 12 -6.74 3.52 -8.41
CA GLN A 12 -6.54 3.62 -9.85
C GLN A 12 -5.27 4.41 -10.20
N LEU A 13 -4.95 5.45 -9.42
CA LEU A 13 -3.73 6.24 -9.55
C LEU A 13 -2.48 5.39 -9.24
N ARG A 14 -2.51 4.60 -8.17
CA ARG A 14 -1.46 3.61 -7.84
C ARG A 14 -1.29 2.57 -8.94
N GLN A 15 -2.39 2.09 -9.53
CA GLN A 15 -2.33 1.14 -10.65
C GLN A 15 -1.68 1.77 -11.88
N LEU A 16 -2.04 3.01 -12.22
CA LEU A 16 -1.43 3.75 -13.32
C LEU A 16 0.07 3.99 -13.06
N PHE A 17 0.42 4.39 -11.84
CA PHE A 17 1.80 4.58 -11.41
C PHE A 17 2.61 3.29 -11.57
N ALA A 18 2.11 2.17 -11.02
CA ALA A 18 2.74 0.86 -11.13
C ALA A 18 2.95 0.42 -12.60
N THR A 19 1.96 0.70 -13.46
CA THR A 19 2.06 0.42 -14.90
C THR A 19 3.15 1.29 -15.55
N ILE A 20 3.19 2.59 -15.27
CA ILE A 20 4.19 3.50 -15.83
C ILE A 20 5.61 3.07 -15.42
N ILE A 21 5.85 2.77 -14.14
CA ILE A 21 7.20 2.41 -13.68
C ILE A 21 7.66 1.05 -14.24
N VAL A 22 6.74 0.10 -14.46
CA VAL A 22 7.06 -1.21 -15.05
C VAL A 22 7.37 -1.10 -16.54
N TYR A 23 6.57 -0.33 -17.29
CA TYR A 23 6.62 -0.35 -18.75
C TYR A 23 7.38 0.84 -19.37
N SER A 24 7.57 1.95 -18.67
CA SER A 24 8.04 3.21 -19.27
C SER A 24 9.53 3.53 -19.07
N GLN A 25 10.39 2.58 -18.66
CA GLN A 25 11.84 2.82 -18.41
C GLN A 25 12.09 4.16 -17.68
N VAL A 26 11.30 4.41 -16.64
CA VAL A 26 11.37 5.68 -15.90
C VAL A 26 12.73 5.74 -15.21
N VAL A 27 13.53 6.74 -15.58
CA VAL A 27 14.91 6.91 -15.07
C VAL A 27 14.91 7.42 -13.63
N GLU A 28 13.88 8.15 -13.20
CA GLU A 28 13.80 8.78 -11.88
C GLU A 28 12.49 8.41 -11.15
N VAL A 29 12.38 7.16 -10.72
CA VAL A 29 11.17 6.64 -10.07
C VAL A 29 10.93 7.32 -8.70
N GLY A 30 11.99 7.65 -7.97
CA GLY A 30 11.91 8.36 -6.68
C GLY A 30 11.31 9.76 -6.82
N ALA A 31 11.72 10.54 -7.82
CA ALA A 31 11.17 11.87 -8.06
C ALA A 31 9.67 11.82 -8.44
N LEU A 32 9.26 10.79 -9.18
CA LEU A 32 7.86 10.55 -9.51
C LEU A 32 7.06 10.19 -8.25
N TRP A 33 7.61 9.34 -7.39
CA TRP A 33 7.01 8.99 -6.10
C TRP A 33 6.77 10.22 -5.24
N GLU A 34 7.81 11.02 -4.97
CA GLU A 34 7.68 12.23 -4.15
C GLU A 34 6.65 13.22 -4.71
N ARG A 35 6.57 13.34 -6.03
CA ARG A 35 5.61 14.23 -6.70
C ARG A 35 4.16 13.79 -6.54
N PHE A 36 3.89 12.49 -6.57
CA PHE A 36 2.53 11.94 -6.57
C PHE A 36 2.15 11.29 -5.24
N TYR A 37 3.04 11.23 -4.27
CA TYR A 37 2.84 10.56 -2.99
C TYR A 37 1.57 11.02 -2.27
N ASP A 38 1.31 12.33 -2.23
CA ASP A 38 0.12 12.90 -1.59
C ASP A 38 -1.18 12.40 -2.23
N ASP A 39 -1.22 12.29 -3.56
CA ASP A 39 -2.37 11.79 -4.30
C ASP A 39 -2.53 10.26 -4.15
N LEU A 40 -1.41 9.52 -4.14
CA LEU A 40 -1.39 8.06 -4.01
C LEU A 40 -1.82 7.59 -2.61
N SER A 41 -1.51 8.39 -1.60
CA SER A 41 -1.71 8.07 -0.18
C SER A 41 -2.99 8.68 0.41
N LEU A 42 -3.74 9.46 -0.39
CA LEU A 42 -4.90 10.22 0.05
C LEU A 42 -5.92 9.36 0.82
N ASP A 43 -6.25 8.17 0.31
CA ASP A 43 -7.20 7.27 0.96
C ASP A 43 -6.69 6.73 2.30
N PHE A 44 -5.40 6.43 2.39
CA PHE A 44 -4.78 5.99 3.64
C PHE A 44 -4.68 7.14 4.65
N GLY A 45 -4.41 8.36 4.19
CA GLY A 45 -4.43 9.57 5.01
C GLY A 45 -5.80 9.80 5.67
N TYR A 46 -6.88 9.55 4.93
CA TYR A 46 -8.24 9.57 5.48
C TYR A 46 -8.53 8.39 6.41
N LYS A 47 -8.13 7.17 6.02
CA LYS A 47 -8.34 5.95 6.80
C LYS A 47 -7.68 6.02 8.18
N TYR A 48 -6.48 6.58 8.25
CA TYR A 48 -5.69 6.71 9.47
C TYR A 48 -5.75 8.11 10.08
N ARG A 49 -6.80 8.90 9.79
CA ARG A 49 -6.91 10.29 10.29
C ARG A 49 -6.98 10.39 11.83
N SER A 50 -7.30 9.30 12.52
CA SER A 50 -7.36 9.21 13.97
C SER A 50 -5.99 9.04 14.62
N LEU A 51 -4.97 8.68 13.85
CA LEU A 51 -3.57 8.63 14.29
C LEU A 51 -2.96 10.02 14.13
N GLU A 52 -2.00 10.36 14.99
CA GLU A 52 -1.27 11.64 14.96
C GLU A 52 0.24 11.42 15.01
N GLY A 53 0.99 12.44 14.58
CA GLY A 53 2.45 12.43 14.57
C GLY A 53 3.06 11.39 13.62
N ASN A 54 4.29 10.97 13.93
CA ASN A 54 5.09 10.07 13.07
C ASN A 54 4.39 8.73 12.81
N ALA A 55 3.64 8.21 13.77
CA ALA A 55 2.93 6.94 13.62
C ALA A 55 1.90 6.98 12.48
N LYS A 56 1.22 8.12 12.28
CA LYS A 56 0.31 8.31 11.15
C LYS A 56 1.08 8.29 9.83
N GLU A 57 2.18 9.04 9.77
CA GLU A 57 2.97 9.17 8.55
C GLU A 57 3.55 7.81 8.11
N GLU A 58 4.12 7.06 9.05
CA GLU A 58 4.65 5.71 8.81
C GLU A 58 3.56 4.75 8.34
N MET A 59 2.38 4.74 8.99
CA MET A 59 1.23 3.93 8.57
C MET A 59 0.79 4.25 7.14
N VAL A 60 0.66 5.53 6.83
CA VAL A 60 0.19 6.00 5.52
C VAL A 60 1.21 5.66 4.43
N LYS A 61 2.51 5.93 4.66
CA LYS A 61 3.60 5.55 3.75
C LYS A 61 3.64 4.04 3.52
N PHE A 62 3.64 3.27 4.59
CA PHE A 62 3.70 1.81 4.53
C PHE A 62 2.54 1.21 3.73
N HIS A 63 1.30 1.62 4.02
CA HIS A 63 0.14 1.06 3.32
C HIS A 63 0.07 1.47 1.84
N THR A 64 0.49 2.70 1.52
CA THR A 64 0.62 3.18 0.14
C THR A 64 1.64 2.34 -0.62
N LEU A 65 2.83 2.18 -0.03
CA LEU A 65 3.92 1.41 -0.62
C LEU A 65 3.58 -0.08 -0.76
N LYS A 66 2.94 -0.67 0.26
CA LYS A 66 2.51 -2.07 0.21
C LYS A 66 1.51 -2.29 -0.92
N SER A 67 0.52 -1.42 -1.04
CA SER A 67 -0.44 -1.50 -2.15
C SER A 67 0.24 -1.34 -3.51
N LEU A 68 1.25 -0.48 -3.61
CA LEU A 68 2.04 -0.33 -4.83
C LEU A 68 2.81 -1.62 -5.14
N ASN A 69 3.43 -2.22 -4.11
CA ASN A 69 4.16 -3.47 -4.24
C ASN A 69 3.26 -4.62 -4.69
N ASP A 70 2.05 -4.73 -4.15
CA ASP A 70 1.09 -5.75 -4.58
C ASP A 70 0.72 -5.60 -6.07
N LEU A 71 0.55 -4.35 -6.53
CA LEU A 71 0.30 -4.05 -7.95
C LEU A 71 1.53 -4.33 -8.83
N LEU A 72 2.72 -4.05 -8.34
CA LEU A 72 3.97 -4.36 -9.04
C LEU A 72 4.18 -5.86 -9.17
N LEU A 73 3.95 -6.62 -8.09
CA LEU A 73 4.04 -8.08 -8.07
C LEU A 73 3.06 -8.71 -9.07
N ALA A 74 1.85 -8.18 -9.17
CA ALA A 74 0.88 -8.60 -10.18
C ALA A 74 1.36 -8.35 -11.63
N ASN A 75 2.25 -7.39 -11.85
CA ASN A 75 2.89 -7.10 -13.13
C ASN A 75 4.29 -7.76 -13.29
N GLY A 76 4.68 -8.65 -12.37
CA GLY A 76 5.97 -9.36 -12.42
C GLY A 76 7.18 -8.53 -11.97
N SER A 77 6.96 -7.40 -11.29
CA SER A 77 8.01 -6.58 -10.69
C SER A 77 7.83 -6.45 -9.17
N ALA A 78 8.70 -5.75 -8.47
CA ALA A 78 8.60 -5.52 -7.04
C ALA A 78 9.16 -4.13 -6.71
N VAL A 79 8.72 -3.52 -5.61
CA VAL A 79 9.32 -2.27 -5.10
C VAL A 79 10.82 -2.44 -4.86
N ALA A 80 11.24 -3.65 -4.47
CA ALA A 80 12.65 -4.01 -4.27
C ALA A 80 13.53 -3.88 -5.52
N HIS A 81 12.96 -3.79 -6.72
CA HIS A 81 13.72 -3.55 -7.95
C HIS A 81 14.04 -2.07 -8.20
N PHE A 82 13.48 -1.16 -7.39
CA PHE A 82 13.64 0.28 -7.54
C PHE A 82 14.35 0.85 -6.31
N GLU A 83 15.66 1.10 -6.42
CA GLU A 83 16.48 1.61 -5.31
C GLU A 83 16.05 3.03 -4.86
N ASP A 84 15.45 3.80 -5.76
CA ASP A 84 14.98 5.17 -5.48
C ASP A 84 13.62 5.22 -4.75
N LEU A 85 12.97 4.07 -4.54
CA LEU A 85 11.73 3.99 -3.78
C LEU A 85 12.00 3.58 -2.33
N PRO A 86 11.20 4.10 -1.37
CA PRO A 86 11.22 3.57 -0.01
C PRO A 86 10.90 2.08 -0.03
N GLN A 87 11.56 1.32 0.84
CA GLN A 87 11.44 -0.14 0.88
C GLN A 87 10.57 -0.58 2.04
N LEU A 88 9.78 -1.65 1.85
CA LEU A 88 8.95 -2.20 2.92
C LEU A 88 9.79 -2.68 4.11
N SER A 89 11.07 -3.03 3.89
CA SER A 89 12.02 -3.39 4.94
C SER A 89 12.36 -2.25 5.91
N GLU A 90 12.10 -0.99 5.54
CA GLU A 90 12.28 0.17 6.42
C GLU A 90 11.22 0.21 7.54
N TYR A 91 10.12 -0.52 7.38
CA TYR A 91 9.00 -0.56 8.32
C TYR A 91 8.77 -1.98 8.88
N PRO A 92 9.77 -2.60 9.54
CA PRO A 92 9.71 -4.01 9.94
C PRO A 92 8.56 -4.30 10.92
N HIS A 93 8.25 -3.33 11.79
CA HIS A 93 7.14 -3.45 12.75
C HIS A 93 5.77 -3.46 12.05
N LEU A 94 5.57 -2.62 11.03
CA LEU A 94 4.33 -2.58 10.25
C LEU A 94 4.19 -3.78 9.30
N VAL A 95 5.29 -4.28 8.75
CA VAL A 95 5.31 -5.54 7.99
C VAL A 95 4.84 -6.68 8.90
N LEU A 96 5.40 -6.80 10.10
CA LEU A 96 5.02 -7.82 11.07
C LEU A 96 3.54 -7.69 11.45
N ASP A 97 3.07 -6.50 11.81
CA ASP A 97 1.67 -6.26 12.16
C ASP A 97 0.73 -6.61 11.01
N SER A 98 1.09 -6.25 9.78
CA SER A 98 0.28 -6.60 8.62
C SER A 98 0.26 -8.11 8.34
N LEU A 99 1.35 -8.83 8.59
CA LEU A 99 1.39 -10.29 8.47
C LEU A 99 0.57 -10.95 9.58
N LEU A 100 0.64 -10.43 10.81
CA LEU A 100 -0.15 -10.90 11.94
C LEU A 100 -1.65 -10.67 11.70
N GLN A 101 -2.06 -9.51 11.19
CA GLN A 101 -3.45 -9.25 10.79
C GLN A 101 -3.95 -10.24 9.72
N ASN A 102 -3.14 -10.53 8.70
CA ASN A 102 -3.49 -11.53 7.69
C ASN A 102 -3.66 -12.94 8.29
N ASN A 103 -2.84 -13.30 9.27
CA ASN A 103 -2.96 -14.58 9.97
C ASN A 103 -4.17 -14.61 10.91
N LEU A 104 -4.51 -13.50 11.55
CA LEU A 104 -5.70 -13.39 12.40
C LEU A 104 -6.99 -13.56 11.59
N ILE A 105 -7.07 -12.89 10.43
CA ILE A 105 -8.23 -13.01 9.51
C ILE A 105 -8.41 -14.46 9.04
N ARG A 106 -7.32 -15.17 8.73
CA ARG A 106 -7.40 -16.59 8.35
C ARG A 106 -7.92 -17.46 9.49
N HIS A 107 -7.43 -17.21 10.70
CA HIS A 107 -7.82 -18.00 11.86
C HIS A 107 -9.29 -17.77 12.23
N GLU A 108 -9.83 -16.56 12.05
CA GLU A 108 -11.26 -16.26 12.23
C GLU A 108 -12.13 -16.94 11.15
N MET A 109 -11.74 -16.85 9.87
CA MET A 109 -12.43 -17.52 8.76
C MET A 109 -12.48 -19.05 8.92
N GLU A 110 -11.41 -19.65 9.45
CA GLU A 110 -11.37 -21.10 9.73
C GLU A 110 -12.26 -21.49 10.93
N SER A 111 -12.34 -20.65 11.97
CA SER A 111 -13.24 -20.90 13.10
C SER A 111 -14.73 -20.76 12.76
N ASP A 112 -15.10 -19.81 11.89
CA ASP A 112 -16.49 -19.65 11.43
C ASP A 112 -16.96 -20.85 10.58
N LEU A 113 -16.08 -21.41 9.75
CA LEU A 113 -16.36 -22.62 8.97
C LEU A 113 -16.47 -23.89 9.84
N SER A 114 -15.75 -23.95 10.95
CA SER A 114 -15.77 -25.10 11.87
C SER A 114 -17.01 -25.12 12.77
N THR A 115 -17.60 -23.96 13.05
CA THR A 115 -18.79 -23.83 13.92
C THR A 115 -20.12 -24.08 13.18
N ALA A 116 -20.08 -24.13 11.85
CA ALA A 116 -21.25 -24.37 11.00
C ALA A 116 -21.54 -25.86 10.71
N ARG A 117 -21.00 -26.80 11.49
CA ARG A 117 -21.08 -28.25 11.23
C ARG A 117 -21.80 -29.03 12.32
#